data_AF-A0A8T5NKD9-F1
#
_entry.id   AF-A0A8T5NKD9-F1
#
_cell.length_a   1.000
_cell.length_b   1.000
_cell.length_c   1.000
_cell.angle_alpha   90.00
_cell.angle_beta   90.00
_cell.angle_gamma   90.00
#
_symmetry.space_group_name_H-M   'P 1'
#
loop_
_entity.id
_entity.type
_entity.pdbx_description
1 polymer ?
#
loop_
_entity_poly.entity_id
_entity_poly.type
_entity_poly.pdbx_seq_one_letter_code
_entity_poly.pdbx_strand_id
1 'polypeptide(L)'
;MSIIVVSDIHLGSESSKHDDFSKFLDWLAELEKKGGESIRSGGKEVRLNPPEKLILLGDILELWAPKDNNIKYTVQEAIEPFTKLMNLKCEKIFVLGNHDENVSKYLDKFKLREDYPVYKHSFGIKKNFTLINRHYPEDPHDKEKGFLQVGARKYFFLHGQQFDKMFLLVGPLAKIPTKTAEISGAFSNIFPMNGWSIVVLFVISSAAYMIWKNDILLTISVGSFLLSIPRLFTYLQDKVWSRLKWYVEDRPKYSDVETIIEKKYYDFDKDKTGDDVNFVFGHTHVPEIYEHTFHKNDKDYRMLFVNSGSWVIEKDYTHNTFVYIDESGVYLFRWNVGGNVELLKDVI
;
A
#
# COMPACT_ATOMS: atom_id res chain seq x y z
N MET A 1 25.45 0.22 -1.60
CA MET A 1 24.08 0.69 -1.26
C MET A 1 23.19 -0.48 -0.88
N SER A 2 22.36 -0.36 0.17
CA SER A 2 21.39 -1.36 0.61
C SER A 2 19.97 -0.78 0.72
N ILE A 3 18.97 -1.53 0.25
CA ILE A 3 17.57 -1.12 0.23
C ILE A 3 16.73 -2.22 0.87
N ILE A 4 15.75 -1.83 1.68
CA ILE A 4 14.66 -2.70 2.11
C ILE A 4 13.34 -2.16 1.55
N VAL A 5 12.48 -3.06 1.05
CA VAL A 5 11.18 -2.73 0.49
C VAL A 5 10.10 -3.54 1.19
N VAL A 6 9.03 -2.86 1.59
CA VAL A 6 7.81 -3.45 2.17
C VAL A 6 6.58 -2.81 1.52
N SER A 7 5.47 -3.53 1.41
CA SER A 7 4.23 -3.04 0.82
C SER A 7 3.01 -3.63 1.55
N ASP A 8 1.83 -3.05 1.30
CA ASP A 8 0.53 -3.65 1.65
C ASP A 8 0.44 -4.03 3.14
N ILE A 9 0.64 -3.04 4.01
CA ILE A 9 0.58 -3.19 5.47
C ILE A 9 -0.84 -2.95 6.00
N HIS A 10 -1.57 -2.05 5.34
CA HIS A 10 -2.96 -1.71 5.66
C HIS A 10 -3.19 -1.43 7.15
N LEU A 11 -2.35 -0.58 7.78
CA LEU A 11 -2.51 -0.20 9.18
C LEU A 11 -3.93 0.31 9.43
N GLY A 12 -4.64 -0.27 10.40
CA GLY A 12 -6.05 -0.02 10.66
C GLY A 12 -7.01 -1.04 10.04
N SER A 13 -6.54 -2.00 9.23
CA SER A 13 -7.34 -3.13 8.74
C SER A 13 -7.38 -4.29 9.75
N GLU A 14 -8.47 -5.06 9.77
CA GLU A 14 -8.55 -6.30 10.55
C GLU A 14 -7.53 -7.37 10.12
N SER A 15 -7.12 -7.34 8.84
CA SER A 15 -6.14 -8.28 8.30
C SER A 15 -4.68 -7.86 8.54
N SER A 16 -4.44 -6.63 9.03
CA SER A 16 -3.09 -6.09 9.19
C SER A 16 -2.30 -6.84 10.26
N LYS A 17 -1.04 -7.17 9.95
CA LYS A 17 -0.05 -7.66 10.91
C LYS A 17 0.80 -6.52 11.49
N HIS A 18 0.15 -5.43 11.92
CA HIS A 18 0.84 -4.24 12.44
C HIS A 18 1.80 -4.55 13.61
N ASP A 19 1.44 -5.48 14.50
CA ASP A 19 2.31 -5.92 15.61
C ASP A 19 3.59 -6.59 15.12
N ASP A 20 3.50 -7.45 14.09
CA ASP A 20 4.67 -8.12 13.51
C ASP A 20 5.53 -7.12 12.74
N PHE A 21 4.91 -6.19 12.01
CA PHE A 21 5.60 -5.11 11.33
C PHE A 21 6.32 -4.19 12.33
N SER A 22 5.70 -3.90 13.47
CA SER A 22 6.31 -3.13 14.56
C SER A 22 7.57 -3.81 15.11
N LYS A 23 7.54 -5.13 15.30
CA LYS A 23 8.72 -5.92 15.71
C LYS A 23 9.79 -6.00 14.63
N PHE A 24 9.38 -6.06 13.36
CA PHE A 24 10.30 -5.97 12.23
C PHE A 24 11.06 -4.64 12.22
N LEU A 25 10.40 -3.52 12.53
CA LEU A 25 11.06 -2.22 12.67
C LEU A 25 12.04 -2.19 13.85
N ASP A 26 11.74 -2.88 14.96
CA ASP A 26 12.71 -3.05 16.06
C ASP A 26 13.94 -3.83 15.59
N TRP A 27 13.75 -4.91 14.81
CA TRP A 27 14.85 -5.66 14.23
C TRP A 27 15.70 -4.83 13.26
N LEU A 28 15.08 -3.97 12.43
CA LEU A 28 15.82 -3.03 11.59
C LEU A 28 16.66 -2.06 12.41
N ALA A 29 16.13 -1.57 13.53
CA ALA A 29 16.89 -0.70 14.43
C ALA A 29 18.09 -1.45 15.05
N GLU A 30 17.93 -2.73 15.40
CA GLU A 30 19.04 -3.56 15.87
C GLU A 30 20.06 -3.85 14.76
N LEU A 31 19.61 -4.07 13.52
CA LEU A 31 20.49 -4.24 12.36
C LEU A 31 21.38 -2.99 12.17
N GLU A 32 20.80 -1.78 12.27
CA GLU A 32 21.54 -0.51 12.24
C GLU A 32 22.55 -0.34 13.39
N LYS A 33 22.25 -0.87 14.58
CA LYS A 33 23.16 -0.82 15.73
C LYS A 33 24.32 -1.81 15.57
N LYS A 34 24.04 -3.03 15.11
CA LYS A 34 25.05 -4.09 14.90
C LYS A 34 25.96 -3.81 13.70
N GLY A 35 25.51 -3.02 12.73
CA GLY A 35 26.23 -2.78 11.48
C GLY A 35 26.06 -3.90 10.44
N GLY A 36 25.02 -4.73 10.61
CA GLY A 36 24.69 -5.85 9.73
C GLY A 36 24.54 -7.18 10.47
N GLU A 37 23.98 -8.18 9.79
CA GLU A 37 23.70 -9.52 10.33
C GLU A 37 23.76 -10.56 9.20
N SER A 38 24.32 -11.75 9.48
CA SER A 38 24.25 -12.89 8.57
C SER A 38 22.99 -13.70 8.83
N ILE A 39 22.15 -13.88 7.82
CA ILE A 39 20.97 -14.74 7.85
C ILE A 39 21.31 -16.06 7.18
N ARG A 40 21.11 -17.17 7.91
CA ARG A 40 21.26 -18.53 7.38
C ARG A 40 19.90 -19.15 7.14
N SER A 41 19.63 -19.53 5.89
CA SER A 41 18.36 -20.13 5.50
C SER A 41 18.58 -21.07 4.30
N GLY A 42 18.02 -22.28 4.37
CA GLY A 42 18.13 -23.26 3.28
C GLY A 42 19.57 -23.65 2.90
N GLY A 43 20.53 -23.55 3.82
CA GLY A 43 21.96 -23.82 3.54
C GLY A 43 22.71 -22.67 2.87
N LYS A 44 22.04 -21.54 2.58
CA LYS A 44 22.67 -20.29 2.14
C LYS A 44 22.89 -19.36 3.32
N GLU A 45 23.97 -18.58 3.27
CA GLU A 45 24.24 -17.47 4.19
C GLU A 45 24.22 -16.16 3.41
N VAL A 46 23.33 -15.25 3.78
CA VAL A 46 23.21 -13.92 3.18
C VAL A 46 23.53 -12.89 4.25
N ARG A 47 24.49 -12.00 3.96
CA ARG A 47 24.84 -10.90 4.87
C ARG A 47 23.95 -9.70 4.56
N LEU A 48 23.11 -9.32 5.50
CA LEU A 48 22.31 -8.10 5.43
C LEU A 48 23.09 -6.96 6.06
N ASN A 49 23.31 -5.90 5.28
CA ASN A 49 23.81 -4.63 5.78
C ASN A 49 22.64 -3.74 6.26
N PRO A 50 22.87 -2.80 7.20
CA PRO A 50 21.86 -1.81 7.58
C PRO A 50 21.32 -1.11 6.32
N PRO A 51 20.00 -0.88 6.21
CA PRO A 51 19.45 -0.24 5.02
C PRO A 51 19.94 1.21 4.91
N GLU A 52 20.37 1.62 3.74
CA GLU A 52 20.52 3.04 3.39
C GLU A 52 19.16 3.65 3.04
N LYS A 53 18.28 2.86 2.42
CA LYS A 53 16.90 3.22 2.08
C LYS A 53 15.89 2.17 2.56
N LEU A 54 14.76 2.64 3.08
CA LEU A 54 13.56 1.85 3.36
C LEU A 54 12.41 2.39 2.51
N ILE A 55 11.95 1.60 1.55
CA ILE A 55 10.88 1.95 0.63
C ILE A 55 9.58 1.31 1.13
N LEU A 56 8.59 2.14 1.45
CA LEU A 56 7.23 1.74 1.77
C LEU A 56 6.38 1.86 0.49
N LEU A 57 6.03 0.73 -0.11
CA LEU A 57 5.58 0.65 -1.50
C LEU A 57 4.05 0.51 -1.62
N GLY A 58 3.36 1.53 -1.13
CA GLY A 58 1.91 1.70 -1.19
C GLY A 58 1.12 0.83 -0.22
N ASP A 59 -0.13 1.24 -0.02
CA ASP A 59 -1.12 0.61 0.86
C ASP A 59 -0.59 0.34 2.28
N ILE A 60 0.11 1.33 2.83
CA ILE A 60 0.66 1.29 4.20
C ILE A 60 -0.43 1.62 5.21
N LEU A 61 -1.31 2.57 4.88
CA LEU A 61 -2.46 2.96 5.70
C LEU A 61 -3.76 2.45 5.08
N GLU A 62 -4.66 1.93 5.89
CA GLU A 62 -6.01 1.58 5.44
C GLU A 62 -6.96 2.77 5.63
N LEU A 63 -7.17 3.57 4.58
CA LEU A 63 -8.12 4.70 4.63
C LEU A 63 -9.45 4.43 3.93
N TRP A 64 -9.58 3.31 3.20
CA TRP A 64 -10.78 2.98 2.43
C TRP A 64 -11.79 2.16 3.23
N ALA A 65 -11.29 1.18 3.97
CA ALA A 65 -12.08 0.24 4.76
C ALA A 65 -11.41 -0.03 6.12
N PRO A 66 -11.16 1.00 6.95
CA PRO A 66 -10.58 0.79 8.27
C PRO A 66 -11.50 -0.08 9.11
N LYS A 67 -10.93 -0.77 10.09
CA LYS A 67 -11.63 -1.59 11.08
C LYS A 67 -12.84 -0.85 11.63
N ASP A 68 -13.97 -1.54 11.71
CA ASP A 68 -15.27 -0.99 12.11
C ASP A 68 -15.73 0.25 11.32
N ASN A 69 -15.18 0.47 10.12
CA ASN A 69 -15.32 1.70 9.35
C ASN A 69 -15.01 2.94 10.21
N ASN A 70 -13.92 2.91 10.99
CA ASN A 70 -13.48 4.00 11.84
C ASN A 70 -11.98 4.27 11.67
N ILE A 71 -11.68 5.42 11.06
CA ILE A 71 -10.30 5.87 10.78
C ILE A 71 -9.43 6.01 12.04
N LYS A 72 -10.04 6.10 13.23
CA LYS A 72 -9.32 6.10 14.50
C LYS A 72 -8.43 4.87 14.65
N TYR A 73 -8.86 3.70 14.18
CA TYR A 73 -8.05 2.48 14.26
C TYR A 73 -6.81 2.58 13.39
N THR A 74 -6.93 3.13 12.17
CA THR A 74 -5.77 3.45 11.30
C THR A 74 -4.77 4.34 12.01
N VAL A 75 -5.23 5.41 12.67
CA VAL A 75 -4.34 6.30 13.42
C VAL A 75 -3.71 5.58 14.61
N GLN A 76 -4.49 4.84 15.40
CA GLN A 76 -4.01 4.12 16.58
C GLN A 76 -2.94 3.09 16.22
N GLU A 77 -3.20 2.26 15.21
CA GLU A 77 -2.27 1.22 14.76
C GLU A 77 -1.06 1.80 14.01
N ALA A 78 -1.14 3.02 13.47
CA ALA A 78 -0.02 3.69 12.83
C ALA A 78 0.96 4.36 13.80
N ILE A 79 0.52 4.77 15.00
CA ILE A 79 1.36 5.55 15.94
C ILE A 79 2.68 4.83 16.26
N GLU A 80 2.62 3.56 16.69
CA GLU A 80 3.82 2.83 17.10
C GLU A 80 4.75 2.52 15.91
N PRO A 81 4.29 1.90 14.79
CA PRO A 81 5.12 1.66 13.63
C PRO A 81 5.75 2.93 13.07
N PHE A 82 5.00 4.03 12.92
CA PHE A 82 5.58 5.29 12.44
C PHE A 82 6.59 5.86 13.43
N THR A 83 6.36 5.75 14.74
CA THR A 83 7.37 6.19 15.73
C THR A 83 8.68 5.43 15.57
N LYS A 84 8.62 4.09 15.43
CA LYS A 84 9.80 3.25 15.21
C LYS A 84 10.48 3.55 13.87
N LEU A 85 9.69 3.65 12.81
CA LEU A 85 10.14 4.01 11.47
C LEU A 85 10.92 5.33 11.48
N MET A 86 10.40 6.37 12.13
CA MET A 86 11.05 7.68 12.21
C MET A 86 12.36 7.66 13.01
N ASN A 87 12.55 6.68 13.89
CA ASN A 87 13.76 6.52 14.68
C ASN A 87 14.91 5.82 13.92
N LEU A 88 14.61 5.06 12.87
CA LEU A 88 15.64 4.49 11.99
C LEU A 88 16.52 5.60 11.38
N LYS A 89 17.77 5.30 11.06
CA LYS A 89 18.73 6.26 10.46
C LYS A 89 18.57 6.37 8.95
N CYS A 90 18.18 5.27 8.30
CA CYS A 90 17.99 5.18 6.85
C CYS A 90 17.05 6.27 6.27
N GLU A 91 17.14 6.51 4.97
CA GLU A 91 16.16 7.31 4.24
C GLU A 91 14.88 6.50 4.01
N LYS A 92 13.72 7.11 4.21
CA LYS A 92 12.41 6.49 4.03
C LYS A 92 11.76 7.10 2.82
N ILE A 93 11.28 6.24 1.94
CA ILE A 93 10.58 6.65 0.73
C ILE A 93 9.23 5.96 0.77
N PHE A 94 8.19 6.74 1.03
CA PHE A 94 6.83 6.25 1.04
C PHE A 94 6.20 6.54 -0.32
N VAL A 95 6.04 5.52 -1.15
CA VAL A 95 5.28 5.57 -2.39
C VAL A 95 3.81 5.31 -2.07
N LEU A 96 2.90 6.19 -2.47
CA LEU A 96 1.47 6.04 -2.23
C LEU A 96 0.86 4.95 -3.10
N GLY A 97 -0.03 4.16 -2.50
CA GLY A 97 -0.97 3.26 -3.15
C GLY A 97 -2.38 3.85 -3.16
N ASN A 98 -3.37 3.05 -3.54
CA ASN A 98 -4.75 3.53 -3.57
C ASN A 98 -5.36 3.74 -2.20
N HIS A 99 -5.04 2.87 -1.22
CA HIS A 99 -5.66 2.94 0.10
C HIS A 99 -5.17 4.16 0.90
N ASP A 100 -4.01 4.72 0.55
CA ASP A 100 -3.40 5.88 1.19
C ASP A 100 -3.24 7.10 0.26
N GLU A 101 -3.85 7.10 -0.94
CA GLU A 101 -3.72 8.19 -1.92
C GLU A 101 -4.12 9.57 -1.36
N ASN A 102 -5.06 9.60 -0.40
CA ASN A 102 -5.55 10.84 0.22
C ASN A 102 -4.48 11.56 1.04
N VAL A 103 -3.43 10.85 1.47
CA VAL A 103 -2.31 11.47 2.17
C VAL A 103 -1.65 12.53 1.27
N SER A 104 -1.69 12.35 -0.06
CA SER A 104 -1.20 13.34 -1.02
C SER A 104 -1.83 14.73 -0.88
N LYS A 105 -3.11 14.82 -0.47
CA LYS A 105 -3.80 16.12 -0.27
C LYS A 105 -3.19 16.93 0.88
N TYR A 106 -2.46 16.27 1.76
CA TYR A 106 -1.75 16.91 2.86
C TYR A 106 -0.31 17.21 2.48
N LEU A 107 0.25 16.62 1.41
CA LEU A 107 1.61 16.91 0.95
C LEU A 107 1.82 18.39 0.69
N ASP A 108 0.93 19.00 -0.07
CA ASP A 108 1.07 20.42 -0.42
C ASP A 108 0.90 21.30 0.83
N LYS A 109 0.05 20.90 1.78
CA LYS A 109 -0.11 21.61 3.06
C LYS A 109 1.13 21.50 3.95
N PHE A 110 1.86 20.39 3.88
CA PHE A 110 3.14 20.22 4.58
C PHE A 110 4.30 20.92 3.86
N LYS A 111 4.31 20.93 2.52
CA LYS A 111 5.32 21.63 1.71
C LYS A 111 5.20 23.16 1.78
N LEU A 112 3.99 23.69 1.97
CA LEU A 112 3.71 25.14 1.94
C LEU A 112 3.80 25.83 3.31
N ARG A 113 4.06 25.11 4.41
CA ARG A 113 4.11 25.70 5.77
C ARG A 113 5.49 25.52 6.39
N GLU A 114 6.42 26.42 6.04
CA GLU A 114 7.70 26.58 6.74
C GLU A 114 7.53 27.17 8.17
N ASP A 115 6.33 27.62 8.53
CA ASP A 115 6.01 28.45 9.69
C ASP A 115 5.19 27.74 10.79
N TYR A 116 4.97 26.42 10.69
CA TYR A 116 4.12 25.72 11.67
C TYR A 116 4.86 25.45 13.01
N PRO A 117 4.33 25.95 14.15
CA PRO A 117 4.94 25.79 15.48
C PRO A 117 4.61 24.42 16.09
N VAL A 118 4.65 23.35 15.30
CA VAL A 118 4.65 21.95 15.78
C VAL A 118 6.10 21.52 16.07
N TYR A 119 6.92 22.45 16.54
CA TYR A 119 8.31 22.22 16.92
C TYR A 119 8.50 21.88 18.41
N LYS A 120 7.42 21.86 19.22
CA LYS A 120 7.51 21.57 20.67
C LYS A 120 6.93 20.22 21.12
N HIS A 121 6.18 19.54 20.26
CA HIS A 121 5.87 18.10 20.38
C HIS A 121 5.92 17.45 19.00
N SER A 122 6.98 17.77 18.25
CA SER A 122 7.21 17.24 16.92
C SER A 122 7.32 15.72 17.00
N PHE A 123 6.43 14.99 16.32
CA PHE A 123 6.86 13.80 15.61
C PHE A 123 8.07 14.26 14.78
N GLY A 124 9.29 13.93 15.22
CA GLY A 124 10.53 14.47 14.67
C GLY A 124 10.74 13.96 13.24
N ILE A 125 10.10 14.60 12.27
CA ILE A 125 10.34 14.35 10.85
C ILE A 125 11.74 14.85 10.52
N LYS A 126 12.73 13.99 10.81
CA LYS A 126 14.08 14.08 10.24
C LYS A 126 13.94 14.24 8.72
N LYS A 127 14.86 14.96 8.09
CA LYS A 127 14.95 15.17 6.61
C LYS A 127 15.02 13.88 5.76
N ASN A 128 14.85 12.71 6.37
CA ASN A 128 15.04 11.38 5.80
C ASN A 128 13.69 10.69 5.54
N PHE A 129 12.60 11.44 5.35
CA PHE A 129 11.28 10.87 5.01
C PHE A 129 10.69 11.61 3.81
N THR A 130 10.48 10.90 2.71
CA THR A 130 9.97 11.45 1.46
C THR A 130 8.71 10.71 1.07
N LEU A 131 7.64 11.45 0.75
CA LEU A 131 6.38 10.89 0.27
C LEU A 131 6.26 11.15 -1.24
N ILE A 132 5.97 10.10 -1.99
CA ILE A 132 5.98 10.02 -3.45
C ILE A 132 4.63 9.47 -3.91
N ASN A 133 4.04 10.03 -4.97
CA ASN A 133 2.64 9.75 -5.27
C ASN A 133 2.36 8.42 -5.98
N ARG A 134 3.27 7.91 -6.82
CA ARG A 134 2.93 6.77 -7.71
C ARG A 134 4.06 5.79 -7.92
N HIS A 135 5.25 6.33 -8.14
CA HIS A 135 6.43 5.54 -8.41
C HIS A 135 7.66 6.30 -7.97
N TYR A 136 8.69 5.55 -7.64
CA TYR A 136 9.99 6.06 -7.30
C TYR A 136 11.05 5.40 -8.19
N PRO A 137 11.98 6.16 -8.78
CA PRO A 137 12.05 7.63 -8.78
C PRO A 137 10.88 8.34 -9.49
N GLU A 138 10.72 9.65 -9.27
CA GLU A 138 9.57 10.45 -9.76
C GLU A 138 9.57 10.73 -11.27
N ASP A 139 10.71 10.62 -11.96
CA ASP A 139 10.79 10.88 -13.41
C ASP A 139 11.38 9.67 -14.16
N PRO A 140 10.57 8.63 -14.49
CA PRO A 140 11.04 7.41 -15.14
C PRO A 140 11.64 7.64 -16.54
N HIS A 141 11.43 8.80 -17.15
CA HIS A 141 11.91 9.10 -18.49
C HIS A 141 13.22 9.90 -18.48
N ASP A 142 13.61 10.46 -17.32
CA ASP A 142 14.94 11.01 -17.10
C ASP A 142 15.96 9.85 -17.06
N LYS A 143 16.83 9.77 -18.07
CA LYS A 143 17.86 8.71 -18.16
C LYS A 143 18.89 8.77 -17.03
N GLU A 144 19.04 9.92 -16.35
CA GLU A 144 19.97 10.11 -15.23
C GLU A 144 19.29 9.93 -13.87
N LYS A 145 17.98 10.21 -13.76
CA LYS A 145 17.25 10.20 -12.47
C LYS A 145 16.05 9.27 -12.39
N GLY A 146 15.70 8.60 -13.48
CA GLY A 146 14.51 7.76 -13.58
C GLY A 146 14.63 6.38 -12.98
N PHE A 147 15.82 6.02 -12.51
CA PHE A 147 16.10 4.73 -11.87
C PHE A 147 16.97 4.93 -10.64
N LEU A 148 16.75 4.07 -9.66
CA LEU A 148 17.71 3.92 -8.58
C LEU A 148 18.73 2.84 -8.97
N GLN A 149 20.00 3.23 -9.08
CA GLN A 149 21.09 2.32 -9.43
C GLN A 149 21.63 1.63 -8.17
N VAL A 150 21.63 0.28 -8.14
CA VAL A 150 22.31 -0.52 -7.12
C VAL A 150 23.31 -1.45 -7.82
N GLY A 151 24.60 -1.24 -7.58
CA GLY A 151 25.65 -1.96 -8.31
C GLY A 151 25.49 -1.77 -9.82
N ALA A 152 25.38 -2.86 -10.58
CA ALA A 152 25.16 -2.83 -12.03
C ALA A 152 23.68 -2.74 -12.44
N ARG A 153 22.73 -2.87 -11.50
CA ARG A 153 21.30 -2.99 -11.78
C ARG A 153 20.54 -1.68 -11.56
N LYS A 154 19.55 -1.41 -12.41
CA LYS A 154 18.61 -0.28 -12.30
C LYS A 154 17.29 -0.76 -11.73
N TYR A 155 16.69 0.02 -10.83
CA TYR A 155 15.42 -0.32 -10.20
C TYR A 155 14.41 0.81 -10.35
N PHE A 156 13.16 0.40 -10.58
CA PHE A 156 11.98 1.24 -10.60
C PHE A 156 10.94 0.66 -9.65
N PHE A 157 10.41 1.49 -8.76
CA PHE A 157 9.52 1.08 -7.68
C PHE A 157 8.14 1.68 -7.93
N LEU A 158 7.10 0.87 -7.92
CA LEU A 158 5.72 1.32 -8.06
C LEU A 158 4.80 0.44 -7.19
N HIS A 159 3.67 0.97 -6.73
CA HIS A 159 2.80 0.19 -5.86
C HIS A 159 2.23 -1.07 -6.56
N GLY A 160 1.71 -0.94 -7.79
CA GLY A 160 1.25 -2.09 -8.60
C GLY A 160 -0.21 -1.97 -9.03
N GLN A 161 -0.98 -1.07 -8.39
CA GLN A 161 -2.34 -0.74 -8.82
C GLN A 161 -2.41 -0.22 -10.26
N GLN A 162 -1.31 0.32 -10.80
CA GLN A 162 -1.19 0.73 -12.20
C GLN A 162 -1.46 -0.43 -13.18
N PHE A 163 -1.26 -1.67 -12.72
CA PHE A 163 -1.56 -2.88 -13.46
C PHE A 163 -3.06 -3.20 -13.51
N ASP A 164 -3.92 -2.60 -12.68
CA ASP A 164 -5.34 -2.92 -12.69
C ASP A 164 -6.06 -2.24 -13.86
N LYS A 165 -6.39 -3.02 -14.90
CA LYS A 165 -7.15 -2.56 -16.08
C LYS A 165 -8.48 -1.93 -15.72
N MET A 166 -9.14 -2.36 -14.65
CA MET A 166 -10.39 -1.74 -14.22
C MET A 166 -10.14 -0.32 -13.75
N PHE A 167 -9.06 -0.05 -13.03
CA PHE A 167 -8.68 1.32 -12.64
C PHE A 167 -8.35 2.19 -13.85
N LEU A 168 -7.67 1.62 -14.85
CA LEU A 168 -7.40 2.31 -16.11
C LEU A 168 -8.69 2.61 -16.90
N LEU A 169 -9.61 1.64 -16.97
CA LEU A 169 -10.86 1.73 -17.75
C LEU A 169 -11.86 2.69 -17.11
N VAL A 170 -12.05 2.63 -15.80
CA VAL A 170 -13.06 3.43 -15.09
C VAL A 170 -12.59 4.86 -14.81
N GLY A 171 -11.30 5.16 -15.05
CA GLY A 171 -10.75 6.50 -15.05
C GLY A 171 -11.10 7.29 -13.78
N PRO A 172 -11.75 8.47 -13.88
CA PRO A 172 -12.13 9.26 -12.70
C PRO A 172 -13.01 8.54 -11.67
N LEU A 173 -13.76 7.51 -12.08
CA LEU A 173 -14.64 6.75 -11.19
C LEU A 173 -13.85 5.89 -10.20
N ALA A 174 -12.57 5.61 -10.46
CA ALA A 174 -11.67 4.96 -9.52
C ALA A 174 -11.53 5.72 -8.19
N LYS A 175 -11.84 7.03 -8.18
CA LYS A 175 -11.82 7.88 -6.97
C LYS A 175 -13.10 7.79 -6.14
N ILE A 176 -14.13 7.08 -6.60
CA ILE A 176 -15.40 6.94 -5.88
C ILE A 176 -15.19 6.26 -4.52
N PRO A 177 -14.51 5.10 -4.41
CA PRO A 177 -14.24 4.47 -3.11
C PRO A 177 -13.58 5.44 -2.14
N THR A 178 -12.52 6.11 -2.59
CA THR A 178 -11.80 7.13 -1.82
C THR A 178 -12.70 8.24 -1.29
N LYS A 179 -13.47 8.90 -2.16
CA LYS A 179 -14.39 9.99 -1.76
C LYS A 179 -15.49 9.48 -0.83
N THR A 180 -15.96 8.26 -1.07
CA THR A 180 -17.02 7.67 -0.25
C THR A 180 -16.53 7.34 1.15
N ALA A 181 -15.29 6.83 1.26
CA ALA A 181 -14.61 6.61 2.53
C ALA A 181 -14.38 7.93 3.30
N GLU A 182 -13.96 9.01 2.61
CA GLU A 182 -13.82 10.34 3.23
C GLU A 182 -15.13 10.85 3.84
N ILE A 183 -16.24 10.75 3.09
CA ILE A 183 -17.56 11.18 3.58
C ILE A 183 -18.04 10.28 4.72
N SER A 184 -17.86 8.96 4.60
CA SER A 184 -18.21 7.99 5.65
C SER A 184 -17.43 8.30 6.95
N GLY A 185 -16.13 8.58 6.85
CA GLY A 185 -15.28 8.98 7.98
C GLY A 185 -15.69 10.32 8.59
N ALA A 186 -16.14 11.29 7.79
CA ALA A 186 -16.69 12.54 8.32
C ALA A 186 -17.98 12.28 9.13
N PHE A 187 -18.86 11.41 8.64
CA PHE A 187 -20.10 11.05 9.34
C PHE A 187 -19.84 10.29 10.64
N SER A 188 -18.84 9.41 10.65
CA SER A 188 -18.36 8.72 11.85
C SER A 188 -18.01 9.68 13.00
N ASN A 189 -17.50 10.87 12.68
CA ASN A 189 -17.12 11.89 13.67
C ASN A 189 -18.28 12.80 14.08
N ILE A 190 -19.22 13.07 13.18
CA ILE A 190 -20.31 14.03 13.40
C ILE A 190 -21.52 13.36 14.07
N PHE A 191 -21.84 12.13 13.66
CA PHE A 191 -23.10 11.49 14.01
C PHE A 191 -22.90 10.33 15.00
N PRO A 192 -23.83 10.15 15.97
CA PRO A 192 -23.77 9.06 16.94
C PRO A 192 -23.70 7.67 16.29
N MET A 193 -23.21 6.71 17.08
CA MET A 193 -23.05 5.31 16.66
C MET A 193 -22.16 5.17 15.42
N ASN A 194 -21.08 5.94 15.35
CA ASN A 194 -20.11 5.89 14.24
C ASN A 194 -20.82 6.10 12.88
N GLY A 195 -21.70 7.10 12.78
CA GLY A 195 -22.47 7.40 11.55
C GLY A 195 -23.73 6.56 11.33
N TRP A 196 -23.96 5.46 12.07
CA TRP A 196 -25.11 4.57 11.85
C TRP A 196 -26.46 5.20 12.23
N SER A 197 -26.47 6.25 13.06
CA SER A 197 -27.68 6.99 13.39
C SER A 197 -28.41 7.55 12.16
N ILE A 198 -27.70 7.89 11.07
CA ILE A 198 -28.33 8.31 9.81
C ILE A 198 -29.10 7.16 9.17
N VAL A 199 -28.54 5.95 9.15
CA VAL A 199 -29.19 4.76 8.60
C VAL A 199 -30.42 4.39 9.43
N VAL A 200 -30.32 4.48 10.75
CA VAL A 200 -31.45 4.26 11.66
C VAL A 200 -32.54 5.31 11.42
N LEU A 201 -32.17 6.58 11.26
CA LEU A 201 -33.11 7.65 10.95
C LEU A 201 -33.85 7.38 9.63
N PHE A 202 -33.14 6.90 8.60
CA PHE A 202 -33.75 6.49 7.34
C PHE A 202 -34.79 5.38 7.53
N VAL A 203 -34.44 4.32 8.25
CA VAL A 203 -35.37 3.20 8.49
C VAL A 203 -36.60 3.65 9.28
N ILE A 204 -36.41 4.42 10.35
CA ILE A 204 -37.50 4.89 11.20
C ILE A 204 -38.41 5.85 10.44
N SER A 205 -37.84 6.84 9.74
CA SER A 205 -38.63 7.81 8.99
C SER A 205 -39.35 7.19 7.80
N SER A 206 -38.75 6.20 7.12
CA SER A 206 -39.43 5.41 6.08
C SER A 206 -40.64 4.67 6.64
N ALA A 207 -40.47 3.96 7.77
CA ALA A 207 -41.56 3.22 8.40
C ALA A 207 -42.68 4.16 8.87
N ALA A 208 -42.32 5.29 9.47
CA ALA A 208 -43.25 6.34 9.89
C ALA A 208 -44.02 6.93 8.69
N TYR A 209 -43.34 7.18 7.57
CA TYR A 209 -43.98 7.62 6.33
C TYR A 209 -45.00 6.59 5.80
N MET A 210 -44.67 5.30 5.86
CA MET A 210 -45.60 4.25 5.40
C MET A 210 -46.90 4.21 6.21
N ILE A 211 -46.85 4.57 7.50
CA ILE A 211 -48.02 4.59 8.39
C ILE A 211 -48.81 5.89 8.23
N TRP A 212 -48.12 7.03 8.25
CA TRP A 212 -48.75 8.35 8.37
C TRP A 212 -48.84 9.13 7.06
N LYS A 213 -48.14 8.70 6.01
CA LYS A 213 -48.12 9.30 4.66
C LYS A 213 -47.94 10.81 4.66
N ASN A 214 -47.02 11.30 5.49
CA ASN A 214 -46.73 12.72 5.66
C ASN A 214 -45.50 13.14 4.83
N ASP A 215 -45.63 14.22 4.05
CA ASP A 215 -44.57 14.70 3.15
C ASP A 215 -43.28 15.14 3.86
N ILE A 216 -43.38 15.62 5.11
CA ILE A 216 -42.19 15.94 5.93
C ILE A 216 -41.42 14.66 6.25
N LEU A 217 -42.12 13.57 6.58
CA LEU A 217 -41.48 12.28 6.85
C LEU A 217 -40.86 11.68 5.58
N LEU A 218 -41.52 11.84 4.44
CA LEU A 218 -40.93 11.47 3.14
C LEU A 218 -39.64 12.25 2.89
N THR A 219 -39.65 13.56 3.14
CA THR A 219 -38.48 14.42 2.96
C THR A 219 -37.33 14.00 3.88
N ILE A 220 -37.60 13.75 5.17
CA ILE A 220 -36.60 13.25 6.12
C ILE A 220 -36.07 11.89 5.68
N SER A 221 -36.94 10.99 5.23
CA SER A 221 -36.59 9.67 4.74
C SER A 221 -35.68 9.74 3.51
N VAL A 222 -36.03 10.55 2.51
CA VAL A 222 -35.20 10.73 1.31
C VAL A 222 -33.86 11.36 1.67
N GLY A 223 -33.85 12.40 2.53
CA GLY A 223 -32.62 13.04 2.97
C GLY A 223 -31.68 12.08 3.71
N SER A 224 -32.21 11.32 4.66
CA SER A 224 -31.43 10.32 5.41
C SER A 224 -31.04 9.11 4.57
N PHE A 225 -31.83 8.72 3.56
CA PHE A 225 -31.42 7.72 2.56
C PHE A 225 -30.18 8.20 1.80
N LEU A 226 -30.21 9.40 1.23
CA LEU A 226 -29.08 9.92 0.47
C LEU A 226 -27.82 10.05 1.34
N LEU A 227 -27.97 10.48 2.59
CA LEU A 227 -26.86 10.55 3.55
C LEU A 227 -26.40 9.18 4.06
N SER A 228 -27.21 8.12 3.97
CA SER A 228 -26.78 6.77 4.36
C SER A 228 -26.01 6.05 3.26
N ILE A 229 -26.09 6.50 2.00
CA ILE A 229 -25.37 5.89 0.87
C ILE A 229 -23.87 5.72 1.16
N PRO A 230 -23.11 6.74 1.60
CA PRO A 230 -21.68 6.56 1.83
C PRO A 230 -21.38 5.49 2.88
N ARG A 231 -22.16 5.46 3.97
CA ARG A 231 -21.97 4.50 5.06
C ARG A 231 -22.33 3.08 4.65
N LEU A 232 -23.45 2.92 3.95
CA LEU A 232 -23.87 1.64 3.40
C LEU A 232 -22.89 1.16 2.34
N PHE A 233 -22.38 2.07 1.50
CA PHE A 233 -21.36 1.75 0.52
C PHE A 233 -20.10 1.24 1.21
N THR A 234 -19.47 1.96 2.15
CA THR A 234 -18.24 1.47 2.80
C THR A 234 -18.46 0.18 3.59
N TYR A 235 -19.62 0.01 4.25
CA TYR A 235 -19.95 -1.23 4.95
C TYR A 235 -20.18 -2.42 4.00
N LEU A 236 -20.83 -2.17 2.87
CA LEU A 236 -21.15 -3.20 1.89
C LEU A 236 -20.06 -3.37 0.84
N GLN A 237 -19.09 -2.47 0.70
CA GLN A 237 -18.15 -2.47 -0.41
C GLN A 237 -17.42 -3.80 -0.47
N ASP A 238 -16.93 -4.34 0.65
CA ASP A 238 -16.23 -5.62 0.63
C ASP A 238 -17.15 -6.78 0.22
N LYS A 239 -18.43 -6.73 0.59
CA LYS A 239 -19.45 -7.73 0.23
C LYS A 239 -19.93 -7.60 -1.21
N VAL A 240 -20.12 -6.37 -1.68
CA VAL A 240 -20.59 -6.03 -3.03
C VAL A 240 -19.47 -6.26 -4.01
N TRP A 241 -18.26 -5.75 -3.74
CA TRP A 241 -17.07 -6.03 -4.53
C TRP A 241 -16.74 -7.52 -4.50
N SER A 242 -16.81 -8.23 -3.37
CA SER A 242 -16.58 -9.69 -3.38
C SER A 242 -17.59 -10.48 -4.21
N ARG A 243 -18.84 -10.00 -4.35
CA ARG A 243 -19.83 -10.61 -5.26
C ARG A 243 -19.65 -10.18 -6.71
N LEU A 244 -19.33 -8.91 -6.97
CA LEU A 244 -18.97 -8.43 -8.29
C LEU A 244 -17.65 -9.03 -8.79
N LYS A 245 -16.74 -9.43 -7.89
CA LYS A 245 -15.47 -10.13 -8.21
C LYS A 245 -15.72 -11.37 -9.07
N TRP A 246 -16.86 -12.05 -8.93
CA TRP A 246 -17.18 -13.20 -9.76
C TRP A 246 -17.46 -12.84 -11.23
N TYR A 247 -17.90 -11.61 -11.50
CA TYR A 247 -18.19 -11.13 -12.85
C TYR A 247 -17.04 -10.28 -13.45
N VAL A 248 -16.07 -9.88 -12.63
CA VAL A 248 -14.92 -9.04 -13.02
C VAL A 248 -13.64 -9.79 -12.66
N GLU A 249 -13.37 -10.85 -13.41
CA GLU A 249 -12.28 -11.83 -13.20
C GLU A 249 -10.86 -11.30 -13.43
N ASP A 250 -10.72 -10.06 -13.92
CA ASP A 250 -9.43 -9.51 -14.35
C ASP A 250 -8.90 -8.48 -13.34
N ARG A 251 -8.56 -8.95 -12.12
CA ARG A 251 -7.73 -8.16 -11.19
C ARG A 251 -6.36 -8.81 -11.00
N PRO A 252 -5.28 -8.01 -10.92
CA PRO A 252 -3.94 -8.52 -10.63
C PRO A 252 -3.77 -8.99 -9.17
N LYS A 253 -4.71 -8.68 -8.26
CA LYS A 253 -4.65 -9.15 -6.87
C LYS A 253 -4.64 -10.68 -6.82
N TYR A 254 -3.65 -11.27 -6.14
CA TYR A 254 -3.32 -12.69 -6.10
C TYR A 254 -2.75 -13.30 -7.39
N SER A 255 -2.37 -12.48 -8.37
CA SER A 255 -1.66 -12.96 -9.55
C SER A 255 -0.15 -12.97 -9.28
N ASP A 256 0.50 -14.05 -9.69
CA ASP A 256 1.95 -14.12 -9.83
C ASP A 256 2.45 -13.20 -10.97
N VAL A 257 3.75 -12.97 -11.03
CA VAL A 257 4.36 -12.09 -12.03
C VAL A 257 4.08 -12.59 -13.46
N GLU A 258 4.16 -13.90 -13.68
CA GLU A 258 3.96 -14.50 -14.99
C GLU A 258 2.56 -14.17 -15.52
N THR A 259 1.53 -14.34 -14.69
CA THR A 259 0.15 -13.96 -15.00
C THR A 259 0.02 -12.46 -15.26
N ILE A 260 0.74 -11.59 -14.53
CA ILE A 260 0.74 -10.13 -14.76
C ILE A 260 1.20 -9.80 -16.18
N ILE A 261 2.27 -10.47 -16.63
CA ILE A 261 2.87 -10.28 -17.95
C ILE A 261 1.96 -10.88 -19.03
N GLU A 262 1.53 -12.13 -18.88
CA GLU A 262 0.69 -12.84 -19.86
C GLU A 262 -0.64 -12.14 -20.12
N LYS A 263 -1.29 -11.67 -19.04
CA LYS A 263 -2.56 -10.93 -19.15
C LYS A 263 -2.37 -9.50 -19.62
N LYS A 264 -1.14 -9.07 -19.96
CA LYS A 264 -0.80 -7.70 -20.41
C LYS A 264 -1.27 -6.63 -19.43
N TYR A 265 -1.13 -6.92 -18.15
CA TYR A 265 -1.27 -5.88 -17.14
C TYR A 265 -0.02 -4.98 -17.10
N TYR A 266 1.11 -5.51 -17.53
CA TYR A 266 2.30 -4.77 -17.93
C TYR A 266 2.41 -4.77 -19.47
N ASP A 267 2.43 -3.60 -20.09
CA ASP A 267 2.61 -3.44 -21.54
C ASP A 267 4.03 -2.94 -21.81
N PHE A 268 4.95 -3.84 -22.16
CA PHE A 268 6.36 -3.50 -22.42
C PHE A 268 6.53 -2.33 -23.40
N ASP A 269 5.61 -2.14 -24.35
CA ASP A 269 5.74 -1.06 -25.34
C ASP A 269 5.36 0.32 -24.78
N LYS A 270 4.49 0.35 -23.77
CA LYS A 270 4.02 1.58 -23.13
C LYS A 270 4.72 1.89 -21.82
N ASP A 271 5.05 0.84 -21.08
CA ASP A 271 5.52 0.89 -19.69
C ASP A 271 7.03 0.69 -19.60
N LYS A 272 7.74 0.56 -20.73
CA LYS A 272 9.20 0.52 -20.76
C LYS A 272 9.75 1.87 -20.29
N THR A 273 10.42 1.82 -19.15
CA THR A 273 11.08 2.98 -18.57
C THR A 273 12.54 3.09 -19.03
N GLY A 274 13.17 2.01 -19.49
CA GLY A 274 14.54 2.04 -20.02
C GLY A 274 14.99 0.68 -20.51
N ASP A 275 16.24 0.58 -20.95
CA ASP A 275 16.89 -0.71 -21.18
C ASP A 275 17.38 -1.27 -19.83
N ASP A 276 17.12 -2.56 -19.57
CA ASP A 276 17.58 -3.33 -18.39
C ASP A 276 17.15 -2.77 -17.01
N VAL A 277 15.88 -2.37 -16.90
CA VAL A 277 15.29 -1.87 -15.65
C VAL A 277 14.52 -2.99 -14.94
N ASN A 278 14.81 -3.17 -13.65
CA ASN A 278 14.12 -4.10 -12.78
C ASN A 278 12.94 -3.40 -12.08
N PHE A 279 11.81 -4.09 -12.00
CA PHE A 279 10.56 -3.58 -11.45
C PHE A 279 10.33 -4.15 -10.07
N VAL A 280 10.11 -3.29 -9.09
CA VAL A 280 9.74 -3.67 -7.73
C VAL A 280 8.34 -3.15 -7.44
N PHE A 281 7.45 -4.04 -6.98
CA PHE A 281 6.04 -3.71 -6.72
C PHE A 281 5.44 -4.51 -5.57
N GLY A 282 4.26 -4.10 -5.12
CA GLY A 282 3.43 -4.80 -4.13
C GLY A 282 2.08 -5.17 -4.75
N HIS A 283 0.98 -4.75 -4.13
CA HIS A 283 -0.42 -4.77 -4.62
C HIS A 283 -1.04 -6.13 -4.97
N THR A 284 -0.29 -7.10 -5.50
CA THR A 284 -0.84 -8.44 -5.77
C THR A 284 -0.80 -9.35 -4.55
N HIS A 285 -0.03 -8.98 -3.53
CA HIS A 285 0.16 -9.71 -2.27
C HIS A 285 0.87 -11.06 -2.41
N VAL A 286 1.29 -11.46 -3.62
CA VAL A 286 2.03 -12.70 -3.86
C VAL A 286 3.52 -12.39 -3.91
N PRO A 287 4.29 -12.71 -2.85
CA PRO A 287 5.72 -12.43 -2.82
C PRO A 287 6.45 -13.30 -3.83
N GLU A 288 7.16 -12.68 -4.77
CA GLU A 288 7.83 -13.38 -5.86
C GLU A 288 9.02 -12.59 -6.42
N ILE A 289 10.04 -13.30 -6.91
CA ILE A 289 11.04 -12.76 -7.82
C ILE A 289 10.97 -13.55 -9.13
N TYR A 290 10.78 -12.90 -10.27
CA TYR A 290 10.66 -13.56 -11.56
C TYR A 290 11.46 -12.80 -12.61
N GLU A 291 12.26 -13.54 -13.37
CA GLU A 291 13.05 -12.97 -14.46
C GLU A 291 12.37 -13.30 -15.79
N HIS A 292 12.07 -12.29 -16.58
CA HIS A 292 11.41 -12.44 -17.87
C HIS A 292 12.29 -11.86 -18.99
N THR A 293 12.27 -12.51 -20.16
CA THR A 293 12.96 -12.01 -21.35
C THR A 293 11.93 -11.60 -22.40
N PHE A 294 11.89 -10.30 -22.70
CA PHE A 294 11.08 -9.78 -23.80
C PHE A 294 11.90 -9.76 -25.10
N HIS A 295 11.36 -10.34 -26.16
CA HIS A 295 11.97 -10.34 -27.49
C HIS A 295 11.36 -9.22 -28.33
N LYS A 296 12.16 -8.19 -28.70
CA LYS A 296 11.68 -7.08 -29.53
C LYS A 296 12.78 -6.52 -30.45
N ASN A 297 12.45 -6.30 -31.72
CA ASN A 297 13.35 -5.74 -32.74
C ASN A 297 14.72 -6.46 -32.79
N ASP A 298 14.69 -7.79 -32.80
CA ASP A 298 15.87 -8.67 -32.78
C ASP A 298 16.82 -8.46 -31.58
N LYS A 299 16.28 -7.94 -30.47
CA LYS A 299 16.97 -7.78 -29.19
C LYS A 299 16.20 -8.43 -28.06
N ASP A 300 16.96 -9.02 -27.15
CA ASP A 300 16.45 -9.62 -25.92
C ASP A 300 16.60 -8.63 -24.78
N TYR A 301 15.50 -8.35 -24.09
CA TYR A 301 15.45 -7.49 -22.93
C TYR A 301 15.16 -8.33 -21.70
N ARG A 302 16.16 -8.51 -20.83
CA ARG A 302 16.01 -9.26 -19.58
C ARG A 302 15.59 -8.30 -18.48
N MET A 303 14.50 -8.63 -17.81
CA MET A 303 13.91 -7.80 -16.77
C MET A 303 13.60 -8.63 -15.55
N LEU A 304 13.99 -8.13 -14.38
CA LEU A 304 13.60 -8.72 -13.11
C LEU A 304 12.36 -8.01 -12.59
N PHE A 305 11.35 -8.81 -12.25
CA PHE A 305 10.14 -8.38 -11.56
C PHE A 305 10.19 -8.91 -10.13
N VAL A 306 9.97 -8.02 -9.17
CA VAL A 306 10.15 -8.29 -7.75
C VAL A 306 8.91 -7.81 -7.02
N ASN A 307 8.09 -8.75 -6.56
CA ASN A 307 6.94 -8.45 -5.74
C ASN A 307 7.28 -8.60 -4.26
N SER A 308 7.14 -7.53 -3.48
CA SER A 308 7.43 -7.55 -2.04
C SER A 308 6.42 -8.32 -1.21
N GLY A 309 5.29 -8.72 -1.79
CA GLY A 309 4.20 -9.44 -1.12
C GLY A 309 3.36 -8.51 -0.26
N SER A 310 3.08 -8.90 0.97
CA SER A 310 2.22 -8.10 1.87
C SER A 310 2.45 -8.40 3.34
N TRP A 311 1.93 -7.52 4.20
CA TRP A 311 1.85 -7.68 5.66
C TRP A 311 0.40 -7.87 6.14
N VAL A 312 -0.47 -8.34 5.25
CA VAL A 312 -1.85 -8.68 5.58
C VAL A 312 -2.08 -10.18 5.56
N ILE A 313 -2.93 -10.67 6.46
CA ILE A 313 -3.39 -12.06 6.44
C ILE A 313 -4.50 -12.18 5.40
N GLU A 314 -4.20 -12.82 4.29
CA GLU A 314 -5.20 -13.15 3.27
C GLU A 314 -4.95 -14.57 2.73
N LYS A 315 -5.91 -15.48 2.95
CA LYS A 315 -5.88 -16.87 2.43
C LYS A 315 -4.60 -17.64 2.85
N ASP A 316 -4.20 -18.63 2.06
CA ASP A 316 -3.01 -19.49 2.21
C ASP A 316 -1.72 -18.85 1.64
N TYR A 317 -1.70 -17.53 1.41
CA TYR A 317 -0.53 -16.85 0.85
C TYR A 317 0.51 -16.53 1.92
N THR A 318 1.76 -16.47 1.47
CA THR A 318 2.87 -16.06 2.33
C THR A 318 2.76 -14.55 2.62
N HIS A 319 2.77 -14.19 3.89
CA HIS A 319 2.70 -12.81 4.38
C HIS A 319 3.90 -12.47 5.27
N ASN A 320 3.98 -11.22 5.72
CA ASN A 320 5.09 -10.63 6.46
C ASN A 320 6.40 -10.68 5.65
N THR A 321 6.31 -10.36 4.37
CA THR A 321 7.45 -10.43 3.46
C THR A 321 8.08 -9.07 3.22
N PHE A 322 9.37 -9.09 2.90
CA PHE A 322 10.10 -7.89 2.53
C PHE A 322 11.19 -8.26 1.52
N VAL A 323 11.62 -7.28 0.75
CA VAL A 323 12.70 -7.43 -0.23
C VAL A 323 13.92 -6.70 0.29
N TYR A 324 15.08 -7.34 0.19
CA TYR A 324 16.38 -6.74 0.40
C TYR A 324 17.12 -6.66 -0.94
N ILE A 325 17.69 -5.50 -1.24
CA ILE A 325 18.45 -5.26 -2.47
C ILE A 325 19.78 -4.63 -2.09
N ASP A 326 20.87 -5.22 -2.57
CA ASP A 326 22.19 -4.61 -2.51
C ASP A 326 23.00 -4.92 -3.78
N GLU A 327 24.30 -4.67 -3.73
CA GLU A 327 25.20 -4.94 -4.86
C GLU A 327 25.42 -6.44 -5.12
N SER A 328 25.10 -7.29 -4.15
CA SER A 328 25.21 -8.75 -4.27
C SER A 328 23.99 -9.41 -4.89
N GLY A 329 22.84 -8.73 -4.93
CA GLY A 329 21.64 -9.27 -5.55
C GLY A 329 20.33 -8.74 -4.96
N VAL A 330 19.25 -9.45 -5.30
CA VAL A 330 17.89 -9.24 -4.81
C VAL A 330 17.46 -10.46 -4.01
N TYR A 331 16.92 -10.24 -2.82
CA TYR A 331 16.54 -11.29 -1.90
C TYR A 331 15.14 -11.03 -1.36
N LEU A 332 14.28 -12.02 -1.44
CA LEU A 332 12.93 -12.01 -0.90
C LEU A 332 12.91 -12.81 0.39
N PHE A 333 12.53 -12.15 1.48
CA PHE A 333 12.51 -12.72 2.81
C PHE A 333 11.11 -12.76 3.40
N ARG A 334 10.91 -13.68 4.34
CA ARG A 334 9.78 -13.71 5.26
C ARG A 334 10.24 -13.39 6.67
N TRP A 335 9.50 -12.51 7.34
CA TRP A 335 9.60 -12.26 8.76
C TRP A 335 8.69 -13.23 9.53
N ASN A 336 9.31 -14.13 10.29
CA ASN A 336 8.61 -15.11 11.09
C ASN A 336 8.33 -14.58 12.51
N VAL A 337 7.19 -14.99 13.05
CA VAL A 337 6.79 -14.68 14.43
C VAL A 337 7.88 -15.20 15.38
N GLY A 338 8.49 -14.28 16.15
CA GLY A 338 9.65 -14.58 17.01
C GLY A 338 10.95 -13.93 16.57
N GLY A 339 10.98 -13.25 15.42
CA GLY A 339 12.11 -12.44 14.97
C GLY A 339 13.10 -13.14 14.07
N ASN A 340 12.76 -14.35 13.60
CA ASN A 340 13.57 -15.08 12.63
C ASN A 340 13.26 -14.59 11.22
N VAL A 341 14.30 -14.46 10.40
CA VAL A 341 14.20 -14.11 8.98
C VAL A 341 14.47 -15.35 8.14
N GLU A 342 13.58 -15.65 7.19
CA GLU A 342 13.67 -16.80 6.29
C GLU A 342 13.84 -16.33 4.85
N LEU A 343 14.82 -16.87 4.13
CA LEU A 343 15.01 -16.58 2.71
C LEU A 343 14.04 -17.40 1.89
N LEU A 344 13.18 -16.74 1.11
CA LEU A 344 12.23 -17.40 0.22
C LEU A 344 12.80 -17.58 -1.19
N LYS A 345 13.45 -16.54 -1.72
CA LYS A 345 14.00 -16.53 -3.09
C LYS A 345 15.12 -15.50 -3.22
N ASP A 346 16.07 -15.76 -4.11
CA ASP A 346 17.17 -14.85 -4.41
C ASP A 346 17.52 -14.84 -5.89
N VAL A 347 18.02 -13.70 -6.37
CA VAL A 347 18.65 -13.53 -7.69
C VAL A 347 19.89 -12.67 -7.52
N ILE A 348 21.05 -13.31 -7.67
CA ILE A 348 22.40 -12.70 -7.57
C ILE A 348 22.73 -11.95 -8.85
#